data_AF-G3MJP4-F1
#
_entry.id   AF-G3MJP4-F1
#
_cell.length_a   1.000
_cell.length_b   1.000
_cell.length_c   1.000
_cell.angle_alpha   90.00
_cell.angle_beta   90.00
_cell.angle_gamma   90.00
#
_symmetry.space_group_name_H-M   'P 1'
#
loop_
_entity.id
_entity.type
_entity.pdbx_description
1 polymer ?
#
loop_
_entity_poly.entity_id
_entity_poly.type
_entity_poly.pdbx_seq_one_letter_code
_entity_poly.pdbx_strand_id
1 'polypeptide(L)'
;LHFCPHHRPDKLPQYPYTLDYGVHEACGRDACPAGAYKGLWLVPMNMIVRKAPGEDGSPVEGLCVMPDECLPKPTTASDTFDFLRSNFERFYNTNRAPFPLFLHQHWLWDPERKRGFMSFVDWLLSKDDVFLVTLQEVVHFMKNPKPLGKYAQKKCSKESEFKRCPEVHICSFPESSIEETKYLYGCRACPKSYPWIEDVVLEAREQRVKSTT
;
A
#
# COMPACT_ATOMS: atom_id res chain seq x y z
N LEU A 1 0.74 -11.89 -5.39
CA LEU A 1 0.24 -12.06 -4.00
C LEU A 1 -1.13 -11.38 -3.87
N HIS A 2 -2.20 -12.00 -4.35
CA HIS A 2 -3.59 -11.56 -4.16
C HIS A 2 -4.18 -12.43 -3.03
N PHE A 3 -3.71 -12.22 -1.80
CA PHE A 3 -3.97 -13.13 -0.67
C PHE A 3 -4.98 -12.63 0.36
N CYS A 4 -5.67 -11.50 0.12
CA CYS A 4 -6.58 -10.98 1.14
C CYS A 4 -8.04 -11.35 0.85
N PRO A 5 -8.79 -11.83 1.85
CA PRO A 5 -10.24 -11.92 1.78
C PRO A 5 -10.76 -10.50 1.51
N HIS A 6 -11.51 -10.34 0.42
CA HIS A 6 -12.09 -9.06 0.11
C HIS A 6 -13.24 -8.80 1.10
N HIS A 7 -13.02 -7.92 2.07
CA HIS A 7 -14.04 -7.61 3.08
C HIS A 7 -15.10 -6.67 2.50
N ARG A 8 -16.32 -7.18 2.34
CA ARG A 8 -17.41 -6.41 1.71
C ARG A 8 -17.76 -5.13 2.50
N PRO A 9 -18.26 -4.09 1.81
CA PRO A 9 -18.49 -2.79 2.44
C PRO A 9 -19.60 -2.76 3.50
N ASP A 10 -20.54 -3.71 3.45
CA ASP A 10 -21.65 -3.89 4.39
C ASP A 10 -21.19 -4.35 5.78
N LYS A 11 -19.93 -4.76 5.90
CA LYS A 11 -19.31 -5.14 7.16
C LYS A 11 -18.33 -4.06 7.66
N LEU A 12 -18.13 -4.08 8.98
CA LEU A 12 -17.19 -3.18 9.65
C LEU A 12 -15.78 -3.34 9.06
N PRO A 13 -15.06 -2.24 8.79
CA PRO A 13 -13.67 -2.32 8.35
C PRO A 13 -12.80 -3.11 9.31
N GLN A 14 -11.84 -3.84 8.79
CA GLN A 14 -11.04 -4.76 9.57
C GLN A 14 -9.72 -4.16 10.01
N TYR A 15 -9.37 -4.44 11.25
CA TYR A 15 -8.06 -4.15 11.80
C TYR A 15 -7.01 -5.17 11.31
N PRO A 16 -5.74 -4.76 11.19
CA PRO A 16 -4.64 -5.71 11.06
C PRO A 16 -4.61 -6.71 12.23
N TYR A 17 -4.27 -7.96 11.93
CA TYR A 17 -4.19 -9.03 12.92
C TYR A 17 -3.02 -9.96 12.62
N THR A 18 -2.63 -10.78 13.60
CA THR A 18 -1.60 -11.79 13.41
C THR A 18 -2.21 -13.08 12.88
N LEU A 19 -1.46 -13.80 12.06
CA LEU A 19 -1.82 -15.14 11.58
C LEU A 19 -1.50 -16.23 12.59
N ASP A 20 -1.37 -15.89 13.88
CA ASP A 20 -1.07 -16.84 14.97
C ASP A 20 -2.12 -17.97 15.06
N TYR A 21 -3.34 -17.67 14.61
CA TYR A 21 -4.49 -18.59 14.58
C TYR A 21 -5.02 -18.82 13.15
N GLY A 22 -4.23 -18.49 12.13
CA GLY A 22 -4.62 -18.57 10.72
C GLY A 22 -5.46 -17.40 10.25
N VAL A 23 -5.97 -17.49 9.02
CA VAL A 23 -6.85 -16.46 8.43
C VAL A 23 -8.26 -16.60 9.00
N HIS A 24 -8.79 -15.54 9.61
CA HIS A 24 -10.08 -15.57 10.30
C HIS A 24 -11.30 -15.45 9.36
N GLU A 25 -11.08 -15.21 8.07
CA GLU A 25 -12.14 -15.00 7.08
C GLU A 25 -12.16 -16.01 5.96
N ALA A 26 -13.37 -16.24 5.44
CA ALA A 26 -13.58 -16.96 4.21
C ALA A 26 -12.85 -16.27 3.06
N CYS A 27 -11.86 -16.94 2.50
CA CYS A 27 -11.14 -16.48 1.33
C CYS A 27 -12.04 -16.60 0.09
N GLY A 28 -12.15 -15.54 -0.70
CA GLY A 28 -12.91 -15.57 -1.95
C GLY A 28 -12.23 -16.30 -3.12
N ARG A 29 -11.01 -16.84 -2.91
CA ARG A 29 -10.24 -17.61 -3.90
C ARG A 29 -9.54 -18.80 -3.23
N ASP A 30 -9.25 -19.85 -3.98
CA ASP A 30 -8.69 -21.12 -3.49
C ASP A 30 -7.28 -21.06 -2.87
N ALA A 31 -6.65 -19.88 -2.82
CA ALA A 31 -5.22 -19.72 -2.51
C ALA A 31 -4.92 -19.08 -1.14
N CYS A 32 -5.88 -18.94 -0.22
CA CYS A 32 -5.52 -18.42 1.11
C CYS A 32 -4.74 -19.45 1.92
N PRO A 33 -3.71 -19.02 2.67
CA PRO A 33 -2.95 -19.91 3.52
C PRO A 33 -3.86 -20.48 4.62
N ALA A 34 -4.02 -21.80 4.64
CA ALA A 34 -4.83 -22.52 5.64
C ALA A 34 -4.11 -22.72 6.98
N GLY A 35 -2.79 -22.46 7.03
CA GLY A 35 -1.96 -22.64 8.21
C GLY A 35 -1.96 -21.45 9.17
N ALA A 36 -1.45 -21.69 10.37
CA ALA A 36 -1.09 -20.65 11.33
C ALA A 36 0.39 -20.24 11.15
N TYR A 37 0.66 -18.94 11.11
CA TYR A 37 1.99 -18.36 10.88
C TYR A 37 2.31 -17.40 12.02
N LYS A 38 2.97 -17.93 13.06
CA LYS A 38 3.21 -17.18 14.28
C LYS A 38 4.04 -15.91 14.03
N GLY A 39 3.58 -14.79 14.57
CA GLY A 39 4.22 -13.47 14.47
C GLY A 39 4.07 -12.77 13.12
N LEU A 40 3.48 -13.42 12.10
CA LEU A 40 3.22 -12.81 10.80
C LEU A 40 1.96 -11.94 10.89
N TRP A 41 2.07 -10.69 10.45
CA TRP A 41 0.96 -9.75 10.42
C TRP A 41 0.27 -9.78 9.06
N LEU A 42 -1.06 -9.85 9.08
CA LEU A 42 -1.91 -9.59 7.94
C LEU A 42 -2.49 -8.18 8.07
N VAL A 43 -2.23 -7.34 7.06
CA VAL A 43 -2.88 -6.04 6.92
C VAL A 43 -4.00 -6.20 5.89
N PRO A 44 -5.27 -6.15 6.28
CA PRO A 44 -6.37 -6.41 5.37
C PRO A 44 -6.51 -5.29 4.34
N MET A 45 -6.70 -5.68 3.08
CA MET A 45 -7.13 -4.77 2.01
C MET A 45 -8.66 -4.67 2.04
N ASN A 46 -9.17 -3.84 2.96
CA ASN A 46 -10.60 -3.57 3.06
C ASN A 46 -11.14 -3.01 1.73
N MET A 47 -12.29 -3.53 1.24
CA MET A 47 -12.87 -3.00 0.01
C MET A 47 -13.29 -1.54 0.20
N ILE A 48 -13.08 -0.75 -0.85
CA ILE A 48 -13.62 0.59 -1.02
C ILE A 48 -14.75 0.57 -2.05
N VAL A 49 -15.65 1.55 -1.97
CA VAL A 49 -16.84 1.66 -2.79
C VAL A 49 -16.74 2.88 -3.68
N ARG A 50 -16.85 2.69 -4.98
CA ARG A 50 -16.99 3.75 -5.95
C ARG A 50 -18.46 3.93 -6.29
N LYS A 51 -19.06 5.03 -5.85
CA LYS A 51 -20.42 5.42 -6.24
C LYS A 51 -20.35 6.44 -7.36
N ALA A 52 -21.07 6.23 -8.45
CA ALA A 52 -21.09 7.12 -9.61
C ALA A 52 -22.43 7.05 -10.35
N PRO A 53 -22.82 8.07 -11.12
CA PRO A 53 -23.93 7.93 -12.07
C PRO A 53 -23.53 6.98 -13.22
N GLY A 54 -24.42 6.05 -13.56
CA GLY A 54 -24.36 5.22 -14.75
C GLY A 54 -24.76 6.00 -16.00
N GLU A 55 -24.66 5.36 -17.17
CA GLU A 55 -24.96 5.98 -18.46
C GLU A 55 -26.43 6.43 -18.57
N ASP A 56 -27.34 5.73 -17.90
CA ASP A 56 -28.77 6.03 -17.81
C ASP A 56 -29.13 6.95 -16.63
N GLY A 57 -28.12 7.44 -15.90
CA GLY A 57 -28.29 8.24 -14.67
C GLY A 57 -28.62 7.43 -13.42
N SER A 58 -28.74 6.10 -13.51
CA SER A 58 -28.92 5.24 -12.34
C SER A 58 -27.65 5.19 -11.48
N PRO A 59 -27.74 5.02 -10.15
CA PRO A 59 -26.54 4.91 -9.33
C PRO A 59 -25.83 3.57 -9.58
N VAL A 60 -24.54 3.65 -9.90
CA VAL A 60 -23.64 2.50 -10.04
C VAL A 60 -22.70 2.45 -8.84
N GLU A 61 -22.53 1.26 -8.27
CA GLU A 61 -21.57 0.98 -7.21
C GLU A 61 -20.52 -0.03 -7.67
N GLY A 62 -19.26 0.42 -7.75
CA GLY A 62 -18.10 -0.43 -7.99
C GLY A 62 -17.43 -0.83 -6.69
N LEU A 63 -17.17 -2.14 -6.52
CA LEU A 63 -16.41 -2.69 -5.40
C LEU A 63 -14.98 -2.99 -5.83
N CYS A 64 -14.01 -2.56 -5.04
CA CYS A 64 -12.59 -2.63 -5.40
C CYS A 64 -11.73 -2.58 -4.14
N VAL A 65 -10.46 -2.95 -4.25
CA VAL A 65 -9.48 -2.85 -3.15
C VAL A 65 -8.45 -1.74 -3.35
N MET A 66 -8.32 -1.25 -4.58
CA MET A 66 -7.46 -0.12 -4.94
C MET A 66 -8.25 0.90 -5.77
N PRO A 67 -8.07 2.23 -5.57
CA PRO A 67 -8.74 3.28 -6.35
C PRO A 67 -8.56 3.13 -7.87
N ASP A 68 -7.39 2.66 -8.29
CA ASP A 68 -7.03 2.44 -9.69
C ASP A 68 -7.62 1.17 -10.30
N GLU A 69 -8.34 0.35 -9.52
CA GLU A 69 -9.17 -0.75 -10.02
C GLU A 69 -10.66 -0.41 -10.04
N CYS A 70 -11.11 0.57 -9.25
CA CYS A 70 -12.52 0.94 -9.16
C CYS A 70 -13.09 1.51 -10.47
N LEU A 71 -14.27 1.06 -10.88
CA LEU A 71 -14.98 1.60 -12.05
C LEU A 71 -16.38 2.10 -11.64
N PRO A 72 -16.89 3.17 -12.29
CA PRO A 72 -16.18 4.03 -13.24
C PRO A 72 -15.14 4.92 -12.55
N LYS A 73 -14.09 5.32 -13.28
CA LYS A 73 -13.04 6.20 -12.73
C LYS A 73 -13.61 7.58 -12.39
N PRO A 74 -13.12 8.23 -11.32
CA PRO A 74 -13.47 9.61 -11.09
C PRO A 74 -12.87 10.50 -12.17
N THR A 75 -13.67 11.44 -12.67
CA THR A 75 -13.34 12.26 -13.84
C THR A 75 -13.01 13.71 -13.50
N THR A 76 -13.35 14.15 -12.28
CA THR A 76 -13.06 15.51 -11.79
C THR A 76 -12.33 15.47 -10.45
N ALA A 77 -11.68 16.57 -10.08
CA ALA A 77 -11.06 16.69 -8.77
C ALA A 77 -12.07 16.57 -7.61
N SER A 78 -13.26 17.16 -7.73
CA SER A 78 -14.31 17.04 -6.70
C SER A 78 -14.77 15.61 -6.56
N ASP A 79 -15.03 14.93 -7.68
CA ASP A 79 -15.45 13.53 -7.68
C ASP A 79 -14.39 12.62 -7.07
N THR A 80 -13.11 12.86 -7.38
CA THR A 80 -11.99 12.13 -6.75
C THR A 80 -11.92 12.39 -5.25
N PHE A 81 -12.05 13.64 -4.82
CA PHE A 81 -12.07 14.01 -3.41
C PHE A 81 -13.24 13.34 -2.67
N ASP A 82 -14.45 13.44 -3.21
CA ASP A 82 -15.67 12.88 -2.60
C ASP A 82 -15.62 11.35 -2.54
N PHE A 83 -15.07 10.70 -3.58
CA PHE A 83 -14.84 9.26 -3.59
C PHE A 83 -13.88 8.82 -2.46
N LEU A 84 -12.74 9.50 -2.30
CA LEU A 84 -11.78 9.18 -1.24
C LEU A 84 -12.33 9.53 0.15
N ARG A 85 -12.97 10.70 0.29
CA ARG A 85 -13.58 11.18 1.54
C ARG A 85 -14.66 10.22 2.04
N SER A 86 -15.60 9.85 1.19
CA SER A 86 -16.72 8.97 1.59
C SER A 86 -16.24 7.60 2.07
N ASN A 87 -15.19 7.06 1.43
CA ASN A 87 -14.57 5.82 1.89
C ASN A 87 -13.82 6.00 3.21
N PHE A 88 -13.07 7.08 3.39
CA PHE A 88 -12.45 7.38 4.67
C PHE A 88 -13.49 7.53 5.80
N GLU A 89 -14.58 8.26 5.55
CA GLU A 89 -15.65 8.51 6.52
C GLU A 89 -16.32 7.22 6.99
N ARG A 90 -16.44 6.21 6.12
CA ARG A 90 -16.90 4.87 6.52
C ARG A 90 -16.02 4.27 7.62
N PHE A 91 -14.71 4.41 7.55
CA PHE A 91 -13.78 3.87 8.55
C PHE A 91 -13.80 4.75 9.79
N TYR A 92 -13.75 6.07 9.60
CA TYR A 92 -13.68 7.07 10.66
C TYR A 92 -14.91 7.10 11.56
N ASN A 93 -16.11 6.91 10.99
CA ASN A 93 -17.39 6.96 11.71
C ASN A 93 -17.87 5.58 12.22
N THR A 94 -17.14 4.51 11.95
CA THR A 94 -17.47 3.17 12.48
C THR A 94 -16.48 2.77 13.56
N ASN A 95 -15.61 1.79 13.31
CA ASN A 95 -14.71 1.24 14.30
C ASN A 95 -13.29 1.82 14.23
N ARG A 96 -13.04 2.80 13.34
CA ARG A 96 -11.72 3.46 13.16
C ARG A 96 -10.58 2.50 12.83
N ALA A 97 -10.86 1.36 12.19
CA ALA A 97 -9.80 0.54 11.61
C ALA A 97 -8.92 1.39 10.68
N PRO A 98 -7.62 1.09 10.54
CA PRO A 98 -6.76 1.81 9.60
C PRO A 98 -7.39 1.83 8.20
N PHE A 99 -7.44 3.00 7.57
CA PHE A 99 -7.89 3.18 6.20
C PHE A 99 -6.68 3.09 5.26
N PRO A 100 -6.41 1.93 4.62
CA PRO A 100 -5.32 1.83 3.69
C PRO A 100 -5.71 2.46 2.35
N LEU A 101 -4.80 3.24 1.77
CA LEU A 101 -4.95 3.79 0.43
C LEU A 101 -3.83 3.23 -0.46
N PHE A 102 -4.08 2.03 -0.99
CA PHE A 102 -3.18 1.35 -1.93
C PHE A 102 -3.48 1.83 -3.34
N LEU A 103 -2.51 2.46 -4.02
CA LEU A 103 -2.68 2.96 -5.37
C LEU A 103 -1.37 2.87 -6.16
N HIS A 104 -1.47 2.70 -7.47
CA HIS A 104 -0.33 2.84 -8.37
C HIS A 104 -0.16 4.27 -8.85
N GLN A 105 1.08 4.74 -8.97
CA GLN A 105 1.40 6.11 -9.37
C GLN A 105 0.74 6.52 -10.71
N HIS A 106 0.58 5.59 -11.65
CA HIS A 106 -0.02 5.86 -12.96
C HIS A 106 -1.44 6.46 -12.85
N TRP A 107 -2.18 6.12 -11.78
CA TRP A 107 -3.53 6.64 -11.57
C TRP A 107 -3.54 8.15 -11.33
N LEU A 108 -2.47 8.67 -10.71
CA LEU A 108 -2.25 10.10 -10.43
C LEU A 108 -1.60 10.86 -11.59
N TRP A 109 -1.36 10.23 -12.75
CA TRP A 109 -0.92 10.96 -13.95
C TRP A 109 -2.02 11.83 -14.52
N ASP A 110 -3.29 11.48 -14.25
CA ASP A 110 -4.43 12.32 -14.55
C ASP A 110 -4.48 13.53 -13.61
N PRO A 111 -4.55 14.76 -14.15
CA PRO A 111 -4.44 15.98 -13.36
C PRO A 111 -5.65 16.18 -12.42
N GLU A 112 -6.84 15.73 -12.81
CA GLU A 112 -8.04 15.84 -11.99
C GLU A 112 -7.96 14.91 -10.79
N ARG A 113 -7.55 13.66 -11.03
CA ARG A 113 -7.36 12.69 -9.95
C ARG A 113 -6.25 13.11 -8.99
N LYS A 114 -5.13 13.61 -9.52
CA LYS A 114 -4.05 14.17 -8.69
C LYS A 114 -4.54 15.32 -7.84
N ARG A 115 -5.29 16.27 -8.39
CA ARG A 115 -5.78 17.43 -7.65
C ARG A 115 -6.75 17.02 -6.54
N GLY A 116 -7.71 16.14 -6.84
CA GLY A 116 -8.64 15.63 -5.82
C GLY A 116 -7.96 14.82 -4.73
N PHE A 117 -6.95 14.01 -5.09
CA PHE A 117 -6.11 13.30 -4.11
C PHE A 117 -5.38 14.27 -3.19
N MET A 118 -4.76 15.33 -3.72
CA MET A 118 -4.08 16.33 -2.89
C MET A 118 -5.05 17.07 -1.97
N SER A 119 -6.23 17.47 -2.47
CA SER A 119 -7.27 18.07 -1.62
C SER A 119 -7.76 17.13 -0.52
N PHE A 120 -7.80 15.83 -0.79
CA PHE A 120 -8.13 14.82 0.22
C PHE A 120 -7.06 14.73 1.30
N VAL A 121 -5.78 14.72 0.91
CA VAL A 121 -4.65 14.76 1.85
C VAL A 121 -4.70 16.01 2.73
N ASP A 122 -4.90 17.20 2.15
CA ASP A 122 -5.01 18.45 2.90
C ASP A 122 -6.18 18.41 3.92
N TRP A 123 -7.31 17.83 3.51
CA TRP A 123 -8.47 17.65 4.40
C TRP A 123 -8.23 16.63 5.52
N LEU A 124 -7.42 15.58 5.29
CA LEU A 124 -7.01 14.68 6.37
C LEU A 124 -6.10 15.40 7.37
N LEU A 125 -5.15 16.19 6.87
CA LEU A 125 -4.20 16.96 7.68
C LEU A 125 -4.87 18.08 8.48
N SER A 126 -6.10 18.47 8.13
CA SER A 126 -6.88 19.44 8.91
C SER A 126 -7.56 18.83 10.14
N LYS A 127 -7.40 17.53 10.40
CA LYS A 127 -8.03 16.82 11.53
C LYS A 127 -6.99 16.49 12.59
N ASP A 128 -7.27 16.87 13.84
CA ASP A 128 -6.34 16.69 14.96
C ASP A 128 -6.19 15.22 15.40
N ASP A 129 -7.12 14.35 15.01
CA ASP A 129 -7.17 12.94 15.40
C ASP A 129 -6.90 11.96 14.25
N VAL A 130 -6.31 12.45 13.15
CA VAL A 130 -5.96 11.67 11.96
C VAL A 130 -4.47 11.76 11.68
N PHE A 131 -3.84 10.61 11.41
CA PHE A 131 -2.41 10.51 11.18
C PHE A 131 -2.12 9.77 9.88
N LEU A 132 -1.36 10.40 8.98
CA LEU A 132 -0.83 9.75 7.79
C LEU A 132 0.46 9.02 8.17
N VAL A 133 0.43 7.69 8.13
CA VAL A 133 1.49 6.83 8.66
C VAL A 133 1.84 5.69 7.71
N THR A 134 3.02 5.11 7.90
CA THR A 134 3.43 3.90 7.20
C THR A 134 2.73 2.65 7.75
N LEU A 135 2.67 1.57 6.96
CA LEU A 135 2.17 0.27 7.45
C LEU A 135 2.96 -0.25 8.66
N GLN A 136 4.25 0.06 8.75
CA GLN A 136 5.08 -0.35 9.89
C GLN A 136 4.64 0.36 11.18
N GLU A 137 4.30 1.64 11.10
CA GLU A 137 3.77 2.40 12.23
C GLU A 137 2.38 1.90 12.65
N VAL A 138 1.52 1.54 11.69
CA VAL A 138 0.24 0.87 11.98
C VAL A 138 0.49 -0.41 12.78
N VAL A 139 1.34 -1.32 12.29
CA VAL A 139 1.65 -2.57 13.00
C VAL A 139 2.26 -2.30 14.38
N HIS A 140 3.11 -1.29 14.51
CA HIS A 140 3.68 -0.90 15.80
C HIS A 140 2.61 -0.39 16.77
N PHE A 141 1.68 0.43 16.29
CA PHE A 141 0.53 0.89 17.07
C PHE A 141 -0.36 -0.28 17.50
N MET A 142 -0.64 -1.23 16.60
CA MET A 142 -1.46 -2.41 16.91
C MET A 142 -0.85 -3.31 17.99
N LYS A 143 0.48 -3.34 18.13
CA LYS A 143 1.17 -4.07 19.21
C LYS A 143 1.01 -3.42 20.58
N ASN A 144 0.80 -2.10 20.63
CA ASN A 144 0.64 -1.35 21.88
C ASN A 144 -0.20 -0.08 21.63
N PRO A 145 -1.53 -0.22 21.53
CA PRO A 145 -2.40 0.88 21.15
C PRO A 145 -2.41 1.96 22.23
N LYS A 146 -2.34 3.21 21.80
CA LYS A 146 -2.33 4.38 22.69
C LYS A 146 -3.60 5.21 22.46
N PRO A 147 -4.23 5.76 23.52
CA PRO A 147 -5.28 6.74 23.35
C PRO A 147 -4.73 8.01 22.69
N LEU A 148 -5.57 8.77 22.00
CA LEU A 148 -5.18 9.95 21.23
C LEU A 148 -4.25 10.90 21.99
N GLY A 149 -4.61 11.28 23.22
CA GLY A 149 -3.80 12.21 24.04
C GLY A 149 -2.41 11.68 24.47
N LYS A 150 -2.13 10.38 24.25
CA LYS A 150 -0.82 9.75 24.51
C LYS A 150 -0.13 9.31 23.22
N TYR A 151 -0.82 9.38 22.08
CA TYR A 151 -0.24 9.03 20.80
C TYR A 151 0.59 10.21 20.31
N ALA A 152 1.89 10.01 20.25
CA ALA A 152 2.80 10.92 19.58
C ALA A 152 3.21 10.24 18.27
N GLN A 153 2.77 10.80 17.13
CA GLN A 153 3.28 10.37 15.84
C GLN A 153 4.80 10.55 15.84
N LYS A 154 5.53 9.55 15.34
CA LYS A 154 6.96 9.71 15.10
C LYS A 154 7.12 10.81 14.07
N LYS A 155 7.59 11.98 14.50
CA LYS A 155 7.94 13.06 13.57
C LYS A 155 9.05 12.54 12.67
N CYS A 156 8.93 12.82 11.36
CA CYS A 156 9.92 12.39 10.37
C CYS A 156 11.34 12.75 10.83
N SER A 157 12.25 11.81 10.61
CA SER A 157 13.69 12.08 10.58
C SER A 157 13.95 13.35 9.78
N LYS A 158 14.74 14.29 10.33
CA LYS A 158 15.09 15.51 9.61
C LYS A 158 15.77 15.12 8.31
N GLU A 159 15.54 15.89 7.24
CA GLU A 159 16.10 15.60 5.91
C GLU A 159 17.62 15.39 5.91
N SER A 160 18.31 15.98 6.89
CA SER A 160 19.73 15.79 7.19
C SER A 160 20.17 14.35 7.50
N GLU A 161 19.24 13.44 7.80
CA GLU A 161 19.52 12.03 8.09
C GLU A 161 19.58 11.16 6.82
N PHE A 162 19.09 11.66 5.68
CA PHE A 162 19.17 10.94 4.42
C PHE A 162 20.51 11.20 3.74
N LYS A 163 21.37 10.18 3.68
CA LYS A 163 22.59 10.23 2.86
C LYS A 163 22.19 10.34 1.39
N ARG A 164 22.36 11.52 0.80
CA ARG A 164 22.19 11.71 -0.64
C ARG A 164 23.17 10.81 -1.39
N CYS A 165 22.69 10.29 -2.51
CA CYS A 165 23.50 9.60 -3.51
C CYS A 165 24.59 10.55 -4.00
N PRO A 166 25.88 10.36 -3.69
CA PRO A 166 26.93 11.28 -4.14
C PRO A 166 27.07 11.26 -5.67
N GLU A 167 26.93 10.07 -6.25
CA GLU A 167 27.00 9.81 -7.67
C GLU A 167 25.96 8.74 -8.05
N VAL A 168 25.21 8.99 -9.12
CA VAL A 168 24.28 8.02 -9.69
C VAL A 168 25.00 7.25 -10.78
N HIS A 169 25.17 5.96 -10.58
CA HIS A 169 25.66 5.03 -11.60
C HIS A 169 24.48 4.54 -12.46
N ILE A 170 24.70 4.54 -13.77
CA ILE A 170 23.76 4.00 -14.77
C ILE A 170 24.36 2.71 -15.31
N CYS A 171 23.79 1.58 -14.93
CA CYS A 171 24.29 0.25 -15.26
C CYS A 171 23.46 -0.35 -16.40
N SER A 172 24.11 -0.66 -17.51
CA SER A 172 23.48 -1.23 -18.71
C SER A 172 23.78 -2.73 -18.80
N PHE A 173 22.74 -3.52 -19.00
CA PHE A 173 22.81 -4.98 -19.07
C PHE A 173 22.23 -5.46 -20.41
N PRO A 174 23.10 -5.75 -21.40
CA PRO A 174 22.66 -6.35 -22.65
C PRO A 174 22.30 -7.83 -22.43
N GLU A 175 21.05 -8.21 -22.62
CA GLU A 175 20.59 -9.60 -22.47
C GLU A 175 20.79 -10.37 -23.79
N SER A 176 21.22 -11.64 -23.70
CA SER A 176 21.75 -12.41 -24.84
C SER A 176 20.72 -13.23 -25.61
N SER A 177 19.46 -13.30 -25.16
CA SER A 177 18.49 -14.21 -25.76
C SER A 177 17.17 -13.57 -26.19
N ILE A 178 16.53 -12.68 -25.43
CA ILE A 178 15.27 -12.03 -25.84
C ILE A 178 15.10 -10.69 -25.08
N GLU A 179 14.75 -9.62 -25.81
CA GLU A 179 14.19 -8.33 -25.33
C GLU A 179 15.07 -7.35 -24.51
N GLU A 180 15.25 -6.15 -25.10
CA GLU A 180 15.65 -4.85 -24.54
C GLU A 180 16.77 -4.78 -23.48
N THR A 181 17.74 -3.90 -23.72
CA THR A 181 18.77 -3.55 -22.73
C THR A 181 18.13 -3.03 -21.44
N LYS A 182 18.42 -3.70 -20.33
CA LYS A 182 17.93 -3.30 -19.01
C LYS A 182 18.88 -2.29 -18.38
N TYR A 183 18.30 -1.29 -17.70
CA TYR A 183 19.04 -0.26 -17.01
C TYR A 183 18.73 -0.28 -15.51
N LEU A 184 19.77 -0.24 -14.69
CA LEU A 184 19.67 -0.05 -13.24
C LEU A 184 20.32 1.27 -12.86
N TYR A 185 19.59 2.09 -12.11
CA TYR A 185 20.07 3.34 -11.54
C TYR A 185 20.34 3.13 -10.06
N GLY A 186 21.54 3.46 -9.59
CA GLY A 186 21.91 3.25 -8.19
C GLY A 186 23.09 4.07 -7.72
N CYS A 187 23.30 4.09 -6.41
CA CYS A 187 24.40 4.82 -5.75
C CYS A 187 25.59 3.92 -5.40
N ARG A 188 25.59 2.70 -5.96
CA ARG A 188 26.62 1.69 -5.76
C ARG A 188 27.18 1.30 -7.12
N ALA A 189 28.39 0.75 -7.11
CA ALA A 189 29.02 0.21 -8.31
C ALA A 189 28.08 -0.80 -9.00
N CYS A 190 28.14 -0.84 -10.33
CA CYS A 190 27.30 -1.71 -11.12
C CYS A 190 27.55 -3.19 -10.79
N PRO A 191 26.49 -3.99 -10.52
CA PRO A 191 26.64 -5.43 -10.38
C PRO A 191 27.09 -6.04 -11.71
N LYS A 192 27.63 -7.27 -11.65
CA LYS A 192 28.13 -7.97 -12.85
C LYS A 192 27.01 -8.42 -13.80
N SER A 193 25.84 -8.70 -13.25
CA SER A 193 24.63 -9.09 -13.96
C SER A 193 23.44 -8.27 -13.47
N TYR A 194 22.37 -8.25 -14.27
CA TYR A 194 21.13 -7.59 -13.87
C TYR A 194 20.49 -8.37 -12.72
N PRO A 195 20.21 -7.77 -11.55
CA PRO A 195 19.64 -8.49 -10.42
C PRO A 195 18.32 -9.16 -10.79
N TRP A 196 18.34 -10.50 -10.84
CA TRP A 196 17.17 -11.32 -11.13
C TRP A 196 17.00 -12.44 -10.09
N ILE A 197 15.89 -13.17 -10.17
CA ILE A 197 15.51 -14.19 -9.18
C ILE A 197 16.65 -15.20 -8.93
N GLU A 198 17.35 -15.61 -9.99
CA GLU A 198 18.43 -16.60 -9.90
C GLU A 198 19.69 -16.02 -9.23
N ASP A 199 20.06 -14.79 -9.57
CA ASP A 199 21.27 -14.11 -9.07
C ASP A 199 21.14 -13.73 -7.59
N VAL A 200 19.98 -13.23 -7.17
CA VAL A 200 19.74 -12.79 -5.78
C VAL A 200 19.77 -13.98 -4.80
N VAL A 201 19.33 -15.17 -5.24
CA VAL A 201 19.38 -16.38 -4.41
C VAL A 201 20.82 -16.86 -4.21
N LEU A 202 21.68 -16.72 -5.21
CA LEU A 202 23.09 -17.08 -5.13
C LEU A 202 23.87 -16.14 -4.21
N GLU A 203 23.70 -14.82 -4.36
CA GLU A 203 24.35 -13.84 -3.47
C GLU A 203 23.91 -13.99 -2.00
N ALA A 204 22.62 -14.24 -1.75
CA ALA A 204 22.11 -14.46 -0.40
C ALA A 204 22.68 -15.74 0.25
N ARG A 205 22.94 -16.79 -0.54
CA ARG A 205 23.60 -18.02 -0.07
C ARG A 205 25.05 -17.76 0.30
N GLU A 206 25.80 -17.03 -0.53
CA GLU A 206 27.21 -16.71 -0.27
C GLU A 206 27.38 -15.82 0.97
N GLN A 207 26.49 -14.83 1.18
CA GLN A 207 26.53 -13.97 2.37
C GLN A 207 26.22 -14.74 3.66
N ARG A 208 25.29 -15.70 3.60
CA ARG A 208 24.93 -16.54 4.75
C ARG A 208 26.08 -17.47 5.14
N VAL A 209 26.80 -18.03 4.16
CA VAL A 209 28.01 -18.83 4.39
C VAL A 209 29.10 -17.98 5.07
N LYS A 210 29.32 -16.74 4.60
CA LYS A 210 30.31 -15.81 5.18
C LYS A 210 29.96 -15.31 6.58
N SER A 211 28.70 -15.33 7.01
CA SER A 211 28.31 -14.92 8.38
C SER A 211 28.41 -16.04 9.41
N THR A 212 28.56 -17.29 8.98
CA THR A 212 28.72 -18.47 9.86
C THR A 212 30.16 -18.97 9.98
N THR A 213 31.11 -18.32 9.31
CA THR A 213 32.57 -18.46 9.49
C THR A 213 33.12 -17.20 10.14
#